data_AF-A0A923V362-F1
#
_entry.id   AF-A0A923V362-F1
#
_cell.length_a   1.000
_cell.length_b   1.000
_cell.length_c   1.000
_cell.angle_alpha   90.00
_cell.angle_beta   90.00
_cell.angle_gamma   90.00
#
_symmetry.space_group_name_H-M   'P 1'
#
loop_
_entity.id
_entity.type
_entity.pdbx_description
1 polymer ?
#
loop_
_entity_poly.entity_id
_entity_poly.type
_entity_poly.pdbx_seq_one_letter_code
_entity_poly.pdbx_strand_id
1 'polypeptide(L)'
;MTKYFVSGIDTGIGKTFVSAILTEKLHADYWKPIQSGDLEQSDSKTVASLISNKTTFIHPETYRLTQPISPHLSARVDGLSIDLAKMTIPETQNHLIVEGAGGLMVPLNDNDLIIDLIK
;
A
#
# COMPACT_ATOMS: atom_id res chain seq x y z
N MET A 1 4.87 10.31 16.11
CA MET A 1 4.64 10.55 14.67
C MET A 1 3.27 10.06 14.26
N THR A 2 2.64 10.74 13.29
CA THR A 2 1.28 10.43 12.82
C THR A 2 1.31 9.45 11.67
N LYS A 3 0.39 8.49 11.68
CA LYS A 3 0.14 7.52 10.60
C LYS A 3 -1.10 7.97 9.83
N TYR A 4 -1.00 8.01 8.51
CA TYR A 4 -2.09 8.37 7.61
C TYR A 4 -2.40 7.18 6.71
N PHE A 5 -3.67 6.82 6.63
CA PHE A 5 -4.12 5.80 5.69
C PHE A 5 -4.72 6.47 4.45
N VAL A 6 -4.15 6.23 3.28
CA VAL A 6 -4.65 6.70 1.99
C VAL A 6 -5.52 5.61 1.39
N SER A 7 -6.82 5.88 1.34
CA SER A 7 -7.81 5.01 0.71
C SER A 7 -8.39 5.65 -0.55
N GLY A 8 -9.18 4.86 -1.27
CA GLY A 8 -9.88 5.28 -2.49
C GLY A 8 -11.21 4.56 -2.63
N ILE A 9 -11.99 4.98 -3.62
CA ILE A 9 -13.21 4.27 -4.01
C ILE A 9 -12.95 3.20 -5.06
N ASP A 10 -11.84 3.30 -5.80
CA ASP A 10 -11.46 2.37 -6.85
C ASP A 10 -9.94 2.39 -7.14
N THR A 11 -9.49 1.53 -8.05
CA THR A 11 -8.14 1.49 -8.62
C THR A 11 -7.97 2.59 -9.68
N GLY A 12 -6.74 3.10 -9.84
CA GLY A 12 -6.44 4.09 -10.88
C GLY A 12 -6.95 5.53 -10.63
N ILE A 13 -7.61 5.79 -9.50
CA ILE A 13 -8.16 7.12 -9.19
C ILE A 13 -7.12 8.15 -8.71
N GLY A 14 -5.83 7.79 -8.66
CA GLY A 14 -4.74 8.69 -8.25
C GLY A 14 -4.27 8.56 -6.79
N LYS A 15 -4.57 7.45 -6.09
CA LYS A 15 -4.08 7.20 -4.71
C LYS A 15 -2.56 7.37 -4.61
N THR A 16 -1.80 6.69 -5.47
CA THR A 16 -0.34 6.72 -5.47
C THR A 16 0.24 8.11 -5.65
N PHE A 17 -0.40 8.93 -6.50
CA PHE A 17 0.00 10.32 -6.71
C PHE A 17 -0.24 11.17 -5.45
N VAL A 18 -1.40 11.02 -4.81
CA VAL A 18 -1.71 11.67 -3.53
C VAL A 18 -0.76 11.20 -2.44
N SER A 19 -0.46 9.90 -2.36
CA SER A 19 0.53 9.34 -1.44
C SER A 19 1.88 9.99 -1.64
N ALA A 20 2.38 10.14 -2.88
CA ALA A 20 3.64 10.79 -3.17
C ALA A 20 3.68 12.25 -2.68
N ILE A 21 2.60 13.01 -2.90
CA ILE A 21 2.49 14.40 -2.40
C ILE A 21 2.58 14.44 -0.88
N LEU A 22 1.83 13.57 -0.18
CA LEU A 22 1.82 13.52 1.28
C LEU A 22 3.19 13.09 1.83
N THR A 23 3.79 12.07 1.24
CA THR A 23 5.15 11.60 1.55
C THR A 23 6.17 12.72 1.43
N GLU A 24 6.17 13.45 0.31
CA GLU A 24 7.08 14.57 0.07
C GLU A 24 6.89 15.71 1.08
N LYS A 25 5.63 16.14 1.30
CA LYS A 25 5.35 17.32 2.13
C LYS A 25 5.49 17.07 3.62
N LEU A 26 5.25 15.85 4.07
CA LEU A 26 5.36 15.48 5.48
C LEU A 26 6.72 14.90 5.83
N HIS A 27 7.62 14.72 4.85
CA HIS A 27 8.85 13.96 5.01
C HIS A 27 8.57 12.58 5.64
N ALA A 28 7.45 11.99 5.24
CA ALA A 28 6.95 10.75 5.80
C ALA A 28 7.63 9.56 5.13
N ASP A 29 7.72 8.45 5.85
CA ASP A 29 7.94 7.15 5.24
C ASP A 29 6.69 6.71 4.48
N TYR A 30 6.87 5.81 3.53
CA TYR A 30 5.79 5.24 2.73
C TYR A 30 5.75 3.73 2.87
N TRP A 31 4.55 3.18 2.96
CA TRP A 31 4.33 1.74 2.92
C TRP A 31 3.05 1.41 2.15
N LYS A 32 3.17 0.53 1.17
CA LYS A 32 2.03 -0.12 0.52
C LYS A 32 2.02 -1.59 0.94
N PRO A 33 1.11 -2.02 1.84
CA PRO A 33 1.15 -3.38 2.39
C PRO A 33 1.01 -4.46 1.30
N ILE A 34 0.19 -4.17 0.28
CA ILE A 34 -0.18 -5.12 -0.77
C ILE A 34 -0.05 -4.44 -2.13
N GLN A 35 0.86 -4.94 -2.96
CA GLN A 35 0.90 -4.64 -4.38
C GLN A 35 0.18 -5.74 -5.17
N SER A 36 -0.71 -5.38 -6.08
CA SER A 36 -1.38 -6.32 -6.99
C SER A 36 -1.22 -5.85 -8.43
N GLY A 37 -0.47 -6.60 -9.22
CA GLY A 37 -0.06 -6.22 -10.56
C GLY A 37 1.12 -5.24 -10.58
N ASP A 38 1.69 -5.07 -11.77
CA ASP A 38 2.75 -4.11 -12.08
C ASP A 38 3.92 -4.12 -11.07
N LEU A 39 4.56 -5.28 -10.90
CA LEU A 39 5.69 -5.43 -9.96
C LEU A 39 6.97 -4.72 -10.43
N GLU A 40 7.07 -4.48 -11.74
CA GLU A 40 8.19 -3.76 -12.36
C GLU A 40 8.07 -2.26 -12.14
N GLN A 41 6.86 -1.69 -12.17
CA GLN A 41 6.60 -0.30 -11.88
C GLN A 41 5.62 -0.12 -10.71
N SER A 42 5.93 -0.77 -9.58
CA SER A 42 5.05 -0.74 -8.40
C SER A 42 4.82 0.68 -7.87
N ASP A 43 3.75 0.84 -7.10
CA ASP A 43 3.42 2.13 -6.49
C ASP A 43 4.54 2.65 -5.60
N SER A 44 5.24 1.76 -4.88
CA SER A 44 6.45 2.10 -4.11
C SER A 44 7.54 2.72 -4.98
N LYS A 45 7.79 2.17 -6.18
CA LYS A 45 8.75 2.72 -7.15
C LYS A 45 8.25 4.05 -7.72
N THR A 46 6.95 4.18 -7.95
CA THR A 46 6.32 5.41 -8.45
C THR A 46 6.40 6.52 -7.40
N VAL A 47 6.12 6.24 -6.13
CA VAL A 47 6.30 7.20 -5.04
C VAL A 47 7.77 7.61 -4.94
N ALA A 48 8.69 6.64 -4.94
CA ALA A 48 10.13 6.92 -4.87
C ALA A 48 10.63 7.82 -6.01
N SER A 49 10.05 7.72 -7.22
CA SER A 49 10.46 8.54 -8.36
C SER A 49 9.83 9.95 -8.39
N LEU A 50 8.72 10.15 -7.67
CA LEU A 50 7.99 11.42 -7.62
C LEU A 50 8.39 12.33 -6.45
N ILE A 51 9.10 11.78 -5.45
CA ILE A 51 9.59 12.54 -4.30
C ILE A 51 11.03 13.04 -4.52
N SER A 52 11.41 14.12 -3.85
CA SER A 52 12.76 14.71 -3.94
C SER A 52 13.47 14.79 -2.59
N ASN A 53 12.72 14.68 -1.49
CA ASN A 53 13.29 14.64 -0.15
C ASN A 53 14.17 13.39 0.07
N LYS A 54 15.16 13.51 0.95
CA LYS A 54 16.16 12.45 1.20
C LYS A 54 15.96 11.69 2.51
N THR A 55 14.89 12.00 3.25
CA THR A 55 14.63 11.46 4.59
C THR A 55 13.62 10.33 4.58
N THR A 56 12.79 10.25 3.53
CA THR A 56 11.78 9.20 3.34
C THR A 56 12.44 7.83 3.22
N PHE A 57 11.95 6.87 4.00
CA PHE A 57 12.18 5.46 3.74
C PHE A 57 10.94 4.81 3.09
N ILE A 58 11.16 4.05 2.02
CA ILE A 58 10.13 3.28 1.33
C ILE A 58 10.16 1.86 1.89
N HIS A 59 9.17 1.52 2.72
CA HIS A 59 9.06 0.20 3.32
C HIS A 59 8.61 -0.84 2.28
N PRO A 60 9.18 -2.05 2.29
CA PRO A 60 8.81 -3.09 1.34
C PRO A 60 7.36 -3.53 1.51
N GLU A 61 6.73 -3.93 0.41
CA GLU A 61 5.39 -4.51 0.47
C GLU A 61 5.42 -5.85 1.20
N THR A 62 4.40 -6.15 1.99
CA THR A 62 4.24 -7.46 2.65
C THR A 62 3.85 -8.52 1.64
N TYR A 63 2.99 -8.16 0.69
CA TYR A 63 2.54 -9.03 -0.38
C TYR A 63 2.74 -8.35 -1.74
N ARG A 64 3.40 -9.07 -2.66
CA ARG A 64 3.62 -8.68 -4.05
C ARG A 64 2.94 -9.70 -4.94
N LEU A 65 1.79 -9.34 -5.50
CA LEU A 65 0.91 -10.24 -6.24
C LEU A 65 0.97 -9.94 -7.74
N THR A 66 0.94 -10.97 -8.58
CA THR A 66 1.29 -10.85 -10.01
C THR A 66 0.20 -10.24 -10.87
N GLN A 67 -1.07 -10.49 -10.54
CA GLN A 67 -2.20 -10.09 -11.38
C GLN A 67 -2.78 -8.72 -10.97
N PRO A 68 -3.11 -7.85 -11.93
CA PRO A 68 -3.73 -6.53 -11.68
C PRO A 68 -5.24 -6.66 -11.40
N ILE A 69 -5.58 -7.46 -10.39
CA ILE A 69 -6.95 -7.71 -9.92
C ILE A 69 -6.99 -7.54 -8.40
N SER A 70 -8.18 -7.62 -7.80
CA SER A 70 -8.33 -7.47 -6.35
C SER A 70 -7.40 -8.41 -5.57
N PRO A 71 -6.84 -7.98 -4.41
CA PRO A 71 -5.85 -8.73 -3.64
C PRO A 71 -6.16 -10.22 -3.45
N HIS A 72 -7.36 -10.56 -2.97
CA HIS A 72 -7.72 -11.97 -2.75
C HIS A 72 -7.66 -12.84 -4.02
N LEU A 73 -8.12 -12.32 -5.17
CA LEU A 73 -8.06 -13.06 -6.45
C LEU A 73 -6.62 -13.19 -6.94
N SER A 74 -5.84 -12.10 -6.85
CA SER A 74 -4.44 -12.10 -7.28
C SER A 74 -3.63 -13.09 -6.44
N ALA A 75 -3.84 -13.10 -5.12
CA ALA A 75 -3.23 -14.08 -4.21
C ALA A 75 -3.63 -15.52 -4.56
N ARG A 76 -4.92 -15.78 -4.85
CA ARG A 76 -5.37 -17.11 -5.28
C ARG A 76 -4.69 -17.58 -6.57
N VAL A 77 -4.52 -16.68 -7.56
CA VAL A 77 -3.79 -17.00 -8.80
C VAL A 77 -2.33 -17.34 -8.51
N ASP A 78 -1.72 -16.62 -7.56
CA ASP A 78 -0.33 -16.84 -7.15
C ASP A 78 -0.16 -18.05 -6.20
N GLY A 79 -1.23 -18.76 -5.85
CA GLY A 79 -1.20 -19.86 -4.88
C GLY A 79 -0.92 -19.40 -3.44
N LEU A 80 -1.19 -18.13 -3.14
CA LEU A 80 -0.99 -17.48 -1.85
C LEU A 80 -2.32 -17.24 -1.14
N SER A 81 -2.24 -17.08 0.19
CA SER A 81 -3.35 -16.57 1.00
C SER A 81 -2.86 -15.37 1.80
N ILE A 82 -3.64 -14.28 1.77
CA ILE A 82 -3.35 -13.05 2.51
C ILE A 82 -3.78 -13.23 3.95
N ASP A 83 -2.85 -13.04 4.88
CA ASP A 83 -3.07 -13.13 6.31
C ASP A 83 -2.93 -11.74 6.92
N LEU A 84 -4.03 -11.21 7.45
CA LEU A 84 -4.07 -9.88 8.05
C LEU A 84 -3.08 -9.76 9.22
N ALA A 85 -2.81 -10.84 9.95
CA ALA A 85 -1.86 -10.84 11.05
C ALA A 85 -0.40 -10.59 10.62
N LYS A 86 -0.09 -10.78 9.33
CA LYS A 86 1.25 -10.48 8.76
C LYS A 86 1.40 -9.02 8.32
N MET A 87 0.33 -8.22 8.36
CA MET A 87 0.32 -6.80 7.99
C MET A 87 0.82 -5.93 9.14
N THR A 88 2.05 -6.16 9.58
CA THR A 88 2.66 -5.40 10.68
C THR A 88 3.04 -4.01 10.17
N ILE A 89 2.42 -2.98 10.76
CA ILE A 89 2.74 -1.58 10.44
C ILE A 89 4.23 -1.33 10.74
N PRO A 90 5.02 -0.83 9.77
CA PRO A 90 6.44 -0.57 9.99
C PRO A 90 6.70 0.41 11.14
N GLU A 91 7.76 0.14 11.90
CA GLU A 91 8.27 1.06 12.91
C GLU A 91 9.12 2.14 12.24
N THR A 92 8.84 3.40 12.57
CA THR A 92 9.58 4.54 12.03
C THR A 92 9.54 5.74 12.98
N GLN A 93 10.57 6.57 12.91
CA GLN A 93 10.65 7.86 13.58
C GLN A 93 10.09 9.01 12.74
N ASN A 94 9.64 8.76 11.51
CA ASN A 94 8.96 9.72 10.64
C ASN A 94 7.43 9.57 10.71
N HIS A 95 6.70 10.51 10.10
CA HIS A 95 5.31 10.24 9.71
C HIS A 95 5.25 9.00 8.80
N LEU A 96 4.10 8.34 8.71
CA LEU A 96 3.94 7.18 7.82
C LEU A 96 2.69 7.33 6.95
N ILE A 97 2.87 7.21 5.64
CA ILE A 97 1.79 7.07 4.67
C ILE A 97 1.58 5.58 4.39
N VAL A 98 0.40 5.07 4.73
CA VAL A 98 -0.03 3.71 4.41
C VAL A 98 -1.01 3.77 3.25
N GLU A 99 -0.63 3.22 2.09
CA GLU A 99 -1.50 3.20 0.91
C GLU A 99 -2.27 1.88 0.79
N GLY A 100 -3.60 1.95 0.79
CA GLY A 100 -4.47 0.80 0.56
C GLY A 100 -4.54 0.39 -0.92
N ALA A 101 -4.84 -0.89 -1.16
CA ALA A 101 -5.09 -1.42 -2.50
C ALA A 101 -6.60 -1.36 -2.84
N GLY A 102 -6.96 -0.85 -4.01
CA GLY A 102 -8.38 -0.73 -4.40
C GLY A 102 -9.17 0.23 -3.51
N GLY A 103 -10.36 -0.19 -3.06
CA GLY A 103 -11.20 0.56 -2.14
C GLY A 103 -11.42 -0.14 -0.80
N LEU A 104 -12.09 0.54 0.15
CA LEU A 104 -12.21 0.09 1.55
C LEU A 104 -12.85 -1.30 1.71
N MET A 105 -13.85 -1.62 0.90
CA MET A 105 -14.57 -2.89 0.97
C MET A 105 -13.97 -3.97 0.05
N VAL A 106 -12.77 -3.75 -0.50
CA VAL A 106 -12.10 -4.75 -1.32
C VAL A 106 -11.61 -5.88 -0.40
N PRO A 107 -11.94 -7.14 -0.72
CA PRO A 107 -11.50 -8.29 0.08
C PRO A 107 -9.99 -8.55 -0.04
N LEU A 108 -9.39 -8.75 1.13
CA LEU A 108 -8.03 -9.26 1.30
C LEU A 108 -8.01 -10.78 1.20
N ASN A 109 -8.97 -11.41 1.86
CA ASN A 109 -9.21 -12.84 1.88
C ASN A 109 -10.73 -13.08 2.06
N ASP A 110 -11.12 -14.28 2.50
CA ASP A 110 -12.53 -14.64 2.65
C ASP A 110 -13.22 -14.01 3.89
N ASN A 111 -12.43 -13.47 4.82
CA ASN A 111 -12.90 -12.94 6.11
C ASN A 111 -12.59 -11.46 6.32
N ASP A 112 -11.52 -10.95 5.70
CA ASP A 112 -10.98 -9.61 5.93
C ASP A 112 -11.07 -8.72 4.68
N LEU A 113 -11.27 -7.43 4.92
CA LEU A 113 -11.35 -6.35 3.94
C LEU A 113 -10.20 -5.36 4.13
N ILE A 114 -9.95 -4.51 3.13
CA ILE A 114 -8.95 -3.44 3.21
C ILE A 114 -9.18 -2.50 4.40
N ILE A 115 -10.44 -2.23 4.76
CA ILE A 115 -10.78 -1.38 5.91
C ILE A 115 -10.28 -1.97 7.24
N ASP A 116 -10.12 -3.29 7.34
CA ASP A 116 -9.63 -3.95 8.56
C ASP A 116 -8.12 -3.72 8.81
N LEU A 117 -7.41 -3.14 7.84
CA LEU A 117 -6.05 -2.62 8.02
C LEU A 117 -6.01 -1.31 8.82
N ILE A 118 -7.14 -0.60 8.92
CA ILE A 118 -7.23 0.72 9.55
C ILE A 118 -7.58 0.54 11.03
N LYS A 119 -6.69 0.98 11.93
CA LYS A 119 -6.84 0.91 13.38
C LYS A 119 -6.63 2.26 14.04
#